data_AF-A0A662Q8M2-F1
#
_entry.id   AF-A0A662Q8M2-F1
#
_cell.length_a   1.000
_cell.length_b   1.000
_cell.length_c   1.000
_cell.angle_alpha   90.00
_cell.angle_beta   90.00
_cell.angle_gamma   90.00
#
_symmetry.space_group_name_H-M   'P 1'
#
loop_
_entity.id
_entity.type
_entity.pdbx_description
1 polymer ?
#
loop_
_entity_poly.entity_id
_entity_poly.type
_entity_poly.pdbx_seq_one_letter_code
_entity_poly.pdbx_strand_id
1 'polypeptide(L)'
;VLPERIDSEKVLLSLHANYDFRRGTFERAYIDLRNPSKVVLVETFLWGLAELMAITWLFFEDVDIYETMRGRGLILGYRPRRGIKIEDLQKQPRALLS
;
A
#
# COMPACT_ATOMS: atom_id res chain seq x y z
N VAL A 1 8.04 -11.53 -11.03
CA VAL A 1 9.28 -10.76 -11.28
C VAL A 1 8.88 -9.44 -11.89
N LEU A 2 9.41 -8.32 -11.40
CA LEU A 2 9.11 -6.97 -11.91
C LEU A 2 10.42 -6.18 -12.07
N PRO A 3 10.61 -5.45 -13.19
CA PRO A 3 11.67 -4.44 -13.29
C PRO A 3 11.26 -3.20 -12.49
N GLU A 4 12.05 -2.86 -11.47
CA GLU A 4 11.78 -1.73 -10.58
C GLU A 4 12.47 -0.45 -11.05
N ARG A 5 13.68 -0.58 -11.60
CA ARG A 5 14.48 0.53 -12.14
C ARG A 5 15.51 0.03 -13.14
N ILE A 6 15.62 0.70 -14.28
CA ILE A 6 16.65 0.44 -15.28
C ILE A 6 17.23 1.78 -15.73
N ASP A 7 18.52 2.01 -15.45
CA ASP A 7 19.29 3.14 -15.96
C ASP A 7 20.77 2.80 -16.14
N SER A 8 21.59 3.83 -16.41
CA SER A 8 23.03 3.68 -16.64
C SER A 8 23.80 3.18 -15.43
N GLU A 9 23.23 3.23 -14.22
CA GLU A 9 23.86 2.87 -12.95
C GLU A 9 23.28 1.60 -12.33
N LYS A 10 21.96 1.37 -12.46
CA LYS A 10 21.24 0.28 -11.80
C LYS A 10 20.34 -0.52 -12.73
N VAL A 11 20.29 -1.83 -12.50
CA VAL A 11 19.31 -2.74 -13.11
C VAL A 11 18.64 -3.54 -12.00
N LEU A 12 17.60 -2.97 -11.41
CA LEU A 12 16.93 -3.49 -10.23
C LEU A 12 15.70 -4.31 -10.62
N LEU A 13 15.69 -5.57 -10.21
CA LEU A 13 14.53 -6.45 -10.27
C LEU A 13 13.96 -6.68 -8.87
N SER A 14 12.65 -6.90 -8.79
CA SER A 14 12.01 -7.48 -7.62
C SER A 14 11.39 -8.84 -7.97
N LEU A 15 11.52 -9.80 -7.04
CA LEU A 15 10.91 -11.12 -7.09
C LEU A 15 10.02 -11.31 -5.87
N HIS A 16 8.90 -12.01 -6.03
CA HIS A 16 8.17 -12.53 -4.87
C HIS A 16 8.95 -13.71 -4.30
N ALA A 17 9.34 -13.61 -3.03
CA ALA A 17 10.11 -14.64 -2.34
C ALA A 17 9.22 -15.48 -1.43
N ASN A 18 8.40 -14.83 -0.59
CA ASN A 18 7.53 -15.51 0.37
C ASN A 18 6.24 -14.73 0.61
N TYR A 19 5.28 -15.36 1.30
CA TYR A 19 4.04 -14.73 1.77
C TYR A 19 3.71 -15.20 3.19
N ASP A 20 3.56 -14.26 4.12
CA ASP A 20 3.05 -14.53 5.47
C ASP A 20 1.55 -14.22 5.51
N PHE A 21 0.74 -15.28 5.49
CA PHE A 21 -0.72 -15.17 5.53
C PHE A 21 -1.23 -14.53 6.82
N ARG A 22 -0.57 -14.73 7.97
CA ARG A 22 -1.02 -14.18 9.26
C ARG A 22 -0.78 -12.68 9.33
N ARG A 23 0.32 -12.20 8.73
CA ARG A 23 0.69 -10.77 8.70
C ARG A 23 0.18 -10.05 7.46
N GLY A 24 -0.27 -10.78 6.44
CA GLY A 24 -0.73 -10.22 5.16
C GLY A 24 0.39 -9.55 4.37
N THR A 25 1.63 -10.00 4.55
CA THR A 25 2.84 -9.42 3.96
C THR A 25 3.47 -10.35 2.95
N PHE A 26 3.91 -9.79 1.83
CA PHE A 26 4.78 -10.45 0.88
C PHE A 26 6.23 -10.05 1.15
N GLU A 27 7.12 -11.02 1.12
CA GLU A 27 8.55 -10.75 1.08
C GLU A 27 8.97 -10.59 -0.37
N ARG A 28 9.55 -9.43 -0.71
CA ARG A 28 10.11 -9.16 -2.03
C ARG A 28 11.63 -9.16 -1.96
N ALA A 29 12.26 -9.96 -2.81
CA ALA A 29 13.70 -9.94 -3.01
C ALA A 29 14.03 -8.92 -4.10
N TYR A 30 14.78 -7.89 -3.74
CA TYR A 30 15.32 -6.90 -4.67
C TYR A 30 16.75 -7.29 -5.03
N ILE A 31 17.01 -7.41 -6.33
CA ILE A 31 18.29 -7.83 -6.89
C ILE A 31 18.74 -6.77 -7.88
N ASP A 32 19.91 -6.18 -7.65
CA ASP A 32 20.61 -5.42 -8.68
C ASP A 32 21.39 -6.40 -9.56
N LEU A 33 21.01 -6.55 -10.82
CA LEU A 33 21.67 -7.50 -11.73
C LEU A 33 23.14 -7.14 -11.99
N ARG A 34 23.55 -5.90 -11.72
CA ARG A 34 24.96 -5.47 -11.79
C ARG A 34 25.75 -5.87 -10.54
N ASN A 35 25.07 -6.16 -9.44
CA ASN A 35 25.68 -6.65 -8.19
C ASN A 35 24.82 -7.77 -7.57
N PRO A 36 24.75 -8.94 -8.23
CA PRO A 36 23.77 -9.98 -7.90
C PRO A 36 24.02 -10.65 -6.54
N SER A 37 25.21 -10.47 -5.94
CA SER A 37 25.51 -10.98 -4.59
C SER A 37 24.82 -10.20 -3.47
N LYS A 38 24.24 -9.02 -3.77
CA LYS A 38 23.50 -8.20 -2.81
C LYS A 38 22.00 -8.30 -3.05
N VAL A 39 21.38 -9.33 -2.48
CA VAL A 39 19.93 -9.48 -2.42
C VAL A 39 19.40 -8.80 -1.16
N VAL A 40 18.41 -7.93 -1.30
CA VAL A 40 17.71 -7.30 -0.17
C VAL A 40 16.29 -7.85 -0.08
N LEU A 41 15.94 -8.44 1.06
CA LEU A 41 14.59 -8.90 1.35
C LEU A 41 13.80 -7.77 2.02
N VAL A 42 12.59 -7.50 1.53
CA VAL A 42 11.72 -6.43 2.04
C VAL A 42 10.32 -6.97 2.24
N GLU A 43 9.80 -6.88 3.47
CA GLU A 43 8.38 -7.10 3.75
C GLU A 43 7.55 -5.96 3.18
N THR A 44 6.58 -6.29 2.33
CA THR A 44 5.64 -5.36 1.71
C THR A 44 4.21 -5.83 1.97
N PHE A 45 3.33 -4.95 2.42
CA PHE A 45 1.91 -5.27 2.56
C PHE A 45 1.25 -5.27 1.17
N LEU A 46 0.38 -6.26 0.88
CA LEU A 46 -0.40 -6.27 -0.36
C LEU A 46 -1.70 -5.49 -0.26
N TRP A 47 -2.05 -5.00 0.92
CA TRP A 47 -3.24 -4.19 1.10
C TRP A 47 -3.05 -2.93 0.29
N GLY A 48 -3.79 -2.84 -0.81
CA GLY A 48 -3.74 -1.67 -1.66
C GLY A 48 -4.11 -0.46 -0.80
N LEU A 49 -3.45 0.67 -1.03
CA LEU A 49 -3.81 1.91 -0.34
C LEU A 49 -5.31 2.21 -0.49
N ALA A 50 -5.87 1.95 -1.67
CA ALA A 50 -7.31 2.04 -1.93
C ALA A 50 -8.15 1.06 -1.09
N GLU A 51 -7.68 -0.16 -0.85
CA GLU A 51 -8.38 -1.16 -0.03
C GLU A 51 -8.38 -0.75 1.44
N LEU A 52 -7.22 -0.31 1.97
CA LEU A 52 -7.12 0.20 3.34
C LEU A 52 -7.98 1.44 3.55
N MET A 53 -8.01 2.36 2.56
CA MET A 53 -8.88 3.54 2.60
C MET A 53 -10.36 3.14 2.51
N ALA A 54 -10.73 2.17 1.67
CA ALA A 54 -12.10 1.68 1.59
C ALA A 54 -12.57 1.02 2.89
N ILE A 55 -11.73 0.17 3.50
CA ILE A 55 -12.02 -0.46 4.80
C ILE A 55 -12.14 0.61 5.88
N THR A 56 -11.23 1.58 5.93
CA THR A 56 -11.32 2.70 6.87
C THR A 56 -12.62 3.48 6.63
N TRP A 57 -12.95 3.77 5.38
CA TRP A 57 -14.18 4.47 5.01
C TRP A 57 -15.45 3.71 5.38
N LEU A 58 -15.45 2.36 5.47
CA LEU A 58 -16.61 1.62 5.99
C LEU A 58 -16.88 1.94 7.47
N PHE A 59 -15.84 2.12 8.26
CA PHE A 59 -15.95 2.31 9.72
C PHE A 59 -15.92 3.78 10.17
N PHE A 60 -15.62 4.73 9.28
CA PHE A 60 -15.54 6.17 9.58
C PHE A 60 -16.34 7.00 8.57
N GLU A 61 -17.09 8.00 9.04
CA GLU A 61 -17.94 8.87 8.20
C GLU A 61 -17.21 9.41 6.97
N ASP A 62 -15.90 9.59 7.08
CA ASP A 62 -15.04 10.07 6.01
C ASP A 62 -13.60 9.54 6.15
N VAL A 63 -12.87 9.50 5.04
CA VAL A 63 -11.46 9.10 4.99
C VAL A 63 -10.66 10.07 4.14
N ASP A 64 -9.45 10.36 4.58
CA ASP A 64 -8.48 11.19 3.87
C ASP A 64 -7.09 10.54 3.91
N ILE A 65 -6.18 11.01 3.06
CA ILE A 65 -4.79 10.56 3.04
C ILE A 65 -3.84 11.75 3.16
N TYR A 66 -2.88 11.61 4.07
CA TYR A 66 -1.78 12.55 4.20
C TYR A 66 -0.47 11.89 3.77
N GLU A 67 0.04 12.28 2.60
CA GLU A 67 1.35 11.82 2.13
C GLU A 67 2.46 12.56 2.90
N THR A 68 3.33 11.81 3.57
CA THR A 68 4.46 12.35 4.35
C THR A 68 5.74 12.41 3.53
N MET A 69 5.95 11.40 2.68
CA MET A 69 7.03 11.28 1.70
C MET A 69 6.49 10.48 0.52
N ARG A 70 7.14 10.59 -0.64
CA ARG A 70 6.71 9.88 -1.84
C ARG A 70 6.52 8.37 -1.59
N GLY A 71 5.27 7.90 -1.69
CA GLY A 71 4.89 6.50 -1.45
C GLY A 71 4.76 6.10 0.03
N ARG A 72 4.70 7.06 0.95
CA ARG A 72 4.45 6.85 2.40
C ARG A 72 3.48 7.89 2.94
N GLY A 73 2.40 7.43 3.58
CA GLY A 73 1.40 8.32 4.14
C GLY A 73 0.63 7.71 5.29
N LEU A 74 -0.28 8.51 5.83
CA LEU A 74 -1.22 8.13 6.86
C LEU A 74 -2.64 8.16 6.29
N ILE A 75 -3.42 7.13 6.60
CA ILE A 75 -4.86 7.11 6.33
C ILE A 75 -5.56 7.70 7.57
N LEU A 76 -6.39 8.71 7.36
CA LEU A 76 -7.06 9.45 8.43
C LEU A 76 -8.56 9.17 8.38
N GLY A 77 -9.07 8.40 9.35
CA GLY A 77 -10.49 8.21 9.54
C GLY A 77 -11.11 9.34 10.38
N TYR A 78 -12.24 9.89 9.93
CA TYR A 78 -12.98 10.92 10.66
C TYR A 78 -14.34 10.40 11.11
N ARG A 79 -14.66 10.60 12.40
CA ARG A 79 -15.90 10.16 13.08
C ARG A 79 -16.24 8.67 12.89
N PRO A 80 -15.83 7.81 13.83
CA PRO A 80 -16.18 6.39 13.78
C PRO A 80 -17.70 6.18 13.72
N ARG A 81 -18.16 5.33 12.82
CA ARG A 81 -19.55 4.89 12.75
C ARG A 81 -19.83 3.85 13.83
N ARG A 82 -21.03 3.91 14.42
CA ARG A 82 -21.55 2.86 15.31
C ARG A 82 -22.39 1.81 14.56
N GLY A 83 -22.80 2.11 13.34
CA GLY A 83 -23.52 1.23 12.43
C GLY A 83 -23.38 1.75 11.00
N ILE A 84 -23.56 0.87 10.01
CA ILE A 84 -23.42 1.19 8.58
C ILE A 84 -24.80 1.06 7.94
N LYS A 85 -25.24 2.12 7.26
CA LYS A 85 -26.47 2.11 6.45
C LYS A 85 -26.14 2.28 4.96
N ILE A 86 -27.08 1.94 4.09
CA ILE A 86 -26.90 2.12 2.63
C ILE A 86 -26.59 3.57 2.28
N GLU A 87 -27.20 4.53 2.97
CA GLU A 87 -27.02 5.96 2.68
C GLU A 87 -25.60 6.43 2.99
N ASP A 88 -24.90 5.77 3.92
CA ASP A 88 -23.51 6.06 4.24
C ASP A 88 -22.57 5.73 3.06
N LEU A 89 -22.94 4.74 2.25
CA LEU A 89 -22.18 4.27 1.08
C LEU A 89 -22.44 5.09 -0.19
N GLN A 90 -23.40 6.02 -0.15
CA GLN A 90 -23.72 6.90 -1.28
C GLN A 90 -22.86 8.18 -1.28
N LYS A 91 -22.19 8.49 -0.16
CA LYS A 91 -21.34 9.68 -0.04
C LYS A 91 -19.92 9.37 -0.52
N GLN A 92 -19.33 10.25 -1.32
CA GLN A 92 -17.92 10.11 -1.68
C GLN A 92 -17.01 10.60 -0.55
N PRO A 93 -15.96 9.86 -0.16
CA PRO A 93 -14.97 10.32 0.81
C PRO A 93 -14.02 11.37 0.23
N ARG A 94 -13.42 12.18 1.10
CA ARG A 94 -12.42 13.20 0.72
C ARG A 94 -11.23 12.65 -0.04
N ALA A 95 -10.79 11.43 0.28
CA ALA A 95 -9.69 10.77 -0.42
C ALA A 95 -9.90 10.57 -1.94
N LEU A 96 -11.13 10.77 -2.46
CA LEU A 96 -11.44 10.71 -3.90
C LEU A 96 -11.73 12.07 -4.54
N LEU A 97 -11.69 13.16 -3.76
CA LEU A 97 -11.99 14.52 -4.21
C LEU A 97 -10.73 15.38 -4.43
N SER A 98 -9.55 14.84 -4.11
CA SER A 98 -8.23 15.48 -4.21
C SER A 98 -7.60 15.37 -5.59
#